data_AF-A0A9P6ULK7-F1
#
_entry.id   AF-A0A9P6ULK7-F1
#
_cell.length_a   1.000
_cell.length_b   1.000
_cell.length_c   1.000
_cell.angle_alpha   90.00
_cell.angle_beta   90.00
_cell.angle_gamma   90.00
#
_symmetry.space_group_name_H-M   'P 1'
#
loop_
_entity.id
_entity.type
_entity.pdbx_description
1 polymer ?
#
loop_
_entity_poly.entity_id
_entity_poly.type
_entity_poly.pdbx_seq_one_letter_code
_entity_poly.pdbx_strand_id
1 'polypeptide(L)'
;MPKLLSELSRDEGRRLKPYRDTVGKLTIGVGRNLTDVGISESECDMLLENDIARIRAWLDLKLPWWRDMDKVRQRVLINMTFNL
;
A
#
# COMPACT_ATOMS: atom_id res chain seq x y z
N MET A 1 -10.92 3.41 -21.40
CA MET A 1 -10.04 3.98 -20.36
C MET A 1 -8.59 3.42 -20.29
N PRO A 2 -8.24 2.17 -20.69
CA PRO A 2 -6.87 1.68 -20.49
C PRO A 2 -5.81 2.43 -21.31
N LYS A 3 -6.20 2.94 -22.50
CA LYS A 3 -5.32 3.78 -23.33
C LYS A 3 -4.90 5.07 -22.60
N LEU A 4 -5.85 5.79 -21.99
CA LEU A 4 -5.56 7.02 -21.26
C LEU A 4 -4.65 6.80 -20.04
N LEU A 5 -4.85 5.70 -19.30
CA LEU A 5 -3.96 5.33 -18.19
C LEU A 5 -2.51 5.11 -18.66
N SER A 6 -2.34 4.46 -19.81
CA SER A 6 -1.01 4.23 -20.40
C SER A 6 -0.36 5.52 -20.90
N GLU A 7 -1.14 6.41 -21.50
CA GLU A 7 -0.68 7.73 -21.97
C GLU A 7 -0.22 8.59 -20.79
N LEU A 8 -1.07 8.78 -19.78
CA LEU A 8 -0.72 9.56 -18.58
C LEU A 8 0.46 8.95 -17.82
N SER A 9 0.51 7.63 -17.66
CA SER A 9 1.63 6.97 -16.99
C SER A 9 2.96 7.09 -17.74
N ARG A 10 2.92 7.24 -19.07
CA ARG A 10 4.11 7.47 -19.91
C ARG A 10 4.55 8.92 -19.84
N ASP A 11 3.60 9.84 -19.99
CA ASP A 11 3.87 11.26 -20.17
C ASP A 11 4.25 11.94 -18.82
N GLU A 12 3.59 11.57 -17.71
CA GLU A 12 3.92 12.05 -16.36
C GLU A 12 5.02 11.24 -15.67
N GLY A 13 5.20 9.99 -16.11
CA GLY A 13 6.12 9.03 -15.50
C GLY A 13 5.58 8.40 -14.21
N ARG A 14 5.77 7.09 -14.07
CA ARG A 14 5.35 6.32 -12.89
C ARG A 14 6.49 6.17 -11.89
N ARG A 15 6.26 6.62 -10.64
CA ARG A 15 7.20 6.49 -9.52
C ARG A 15 6.55 5.76 -8.35
N LEU A 16 7.11 4.60 -7.97
CA LEU A 16 6.58 3.78 -6.87
C LEU A 16 7.09 4.22 -5.49
N LYS A 17 8.00 5.19 -5.45
CA LYS A 17 8.51 5.81 -4.22
C LYS A 17 8.20 7.32 -4.26
N PRO A 18 7.92 7.95 -3.12
CA PRO A 18 7.77 9.40 -3.05
C PRO A 18 8.99 10.13 -3.62
N TYR A 19 8.75 11.23 -4.33
CA TYR A 19 9.76 12.12 -4.88
C TYR A 19 9.33 13.58 -4.65
N ARG A 20 10.28 14.51 -4.81
CA ARG A 20 9.96 15.95 -4.87
C ARG A 20 9.71 16.34 -6.31
N ASP A 21 8.56 16.96 -6.57
CA ASP A 21 8.27 17.51 -7.89
C ASP A 21 9.03 18.82 -8.16
N THR A 22 8.77 19.44 -9.32
CA THR A 22 9.43 20.67 -9.77
C THR A 22 9.19 21.87 -8.85
N VAL A 23 8.12 21.85 -8.05
CA VAL A 23 7.77 22.91 -7.09
C VAL A 23 8.08 22.50 -5.64
N GLY A 24 8.80 21.38 -5.45
CA GLY A 24 9.32 20.92 -4.16
C GLY A 24 8.33 20.13 -3.31
N LYS A 25 7.13 19.83 -3.82
CA LYS A 25 6.08 19.10 -3.09
C LYS A 25 6.32 17.60 -3.12
N LEU A 26 5.89 16.92 -2.06
CA LEU A 26 6.02 15.48 -1.95
C LEU A 26 4.96 14.81 -2.82
N THR A 27 5.39 14.03 -3.81
CA THR A 27 4.53 13.46 -4.84
C THR A 27 4.85 11.96 -5.02
N ILE A 28 3.85 11.13 -5.35
CA ILE A 28 4.02 9.68 -5.61
C ILE A 28 3.20 9.23 -6.83
N GLY A 29 3.49 8.04 -7.35
CA GLY A 29 2.68 7.39 -8.37
C GLY A 29 2.83 8.10 -9.70
N VAL A 30 1.70 8.52 -10.26
CA VAL A 30 1.61 9.32 -11.49
C VAL A 30 1.12 10.71 -11.08
N GLY A 31 2.02 11.54 -10.57
CA GLY A 31 1.73 12.93 -10.20
C GLY A 31 0.83 13.16 -8.96
N ARG A 32 0.64 12.18 -8.07
CA ARG A 32 -0.20 12.35 -6.87
C ARG A 32 0.53 13.19 -5.81
N ASN A 33 0.14 14.45 -5.67
CA ASN A 33 0.66 15.36 -4.64
C ASN A 33 0.15 14.99 -3.24
N LEU A 34 1.06 14.53 -2.38
CA LEU A 34 0.77 14.12 -1.01
C LEU A 34 0.81 15.30 -0.02
N THR A 35 1.42 16.42 -0.39
CA THR A 35 1.52 17.61 0.48
C THR A 35 0.18 18.34 0.60
N ASP A 36 -0.50 18.59 -0.52
CA ASP A 36 -1.75 19.36 -0.51
C ASP A 36 -3.00 18.48 -0.66
N VAL A 37 -2.89 17.36 -1.40
CA VAL A 37 -4.05 16.51 -1.73
C VAL A 37 -4.11 15.27 -0.84
N GLY A 38 -2.96 14.76 -0.39
CA GLY A 38 -2.90 13.54 0.42
C GLY A 38 -3.41 12.31 -0.32
N ILE A 39 -4.09 11.40 0.37
CA ILE A 39 -4.83 10.26 -0.20
C ILE A 39 -6.25 10.27 0.32
N SER A 40 -7.18 9.72 -0.45
CA SER A 40 -8.55 9.47 -0.01
C SER A 40 -8.63 8.29 0.96
N GLU A 41 -9.74 8.19 1.68
CA GLU A 41 -10.02 7.07 2.60
C GLU A 41 -9.98 5.72 1.88
N SER A 42 -10.60 5.61 0.69
CA SER A 42 -10.58 4.38 -0.09
C SER A 42 -9.19 4.00 -0.60
N GLU A 43 -8.34 4.99 -0.93
CA GLU A 43 -6.93 4.74 -1.26
C GLU A 43 -6.14 4.25 -0.03
N CYS A 44 -6.42 4.81 1.16
CA CYS A 44 -5.82 4.37 2.42
C CYS A 44 -6.19 2.92 2.75
N ASP A 45 -7.48 2.58 2.66
CA ASP A 45 -7.98 1.23 2.90
C ASP A 45 -7.38 0.23 1.90
N MET A 46 -7.30 0.60 0.62
CA MET A 46 -6.67 -0.24 -0.40
C MET A 46 -5.20 -0.54 -0.08
N LEU A 47 -4.44 0.44 0.42
CA LEU A 47 -3.05 0.23 0.83
C LEU A 47 -2.98 -0.71 2.04
N LEU A 48 -3.82 -0.47 3.05
CA LEU A 48 -3.86 -1.28 4.26
C LEU A 48 -4.24 -2.73 3.97
N GLU A 49 -5.25 -2.98 3.12
CA GLU A 49 -5.65 -4.33 2.71
C GLU A 49 -4.51 -5.07 2.02
N ASN A 50 -3.77 -4.39 1.14
CA ASN A 50 -2.61 -4.96 0.46
C ASN A 50 -1.49 -5.35 1.45
N ASP A 51 -1.26 -4.53 2.48
CA ASP A 51 -0.25 -4.83 3.51
C ASP A 51 -0.70 -5.98 4.43
N ILE A 52 -1.98 -6.00 4.83
CA ILE A 52 -2.55 -7.14 5.58
C ILE A 52 -2.44 -8.44 4.76
N ALA A 53 -2.73 -8.40 3.47
CA ALA A 53 -2.61 -9.57 2.59
C ALA A 53 -1.16 -10.08 2.54
N ARG A 54 -0.18 -9.16 2.44
CA ARG A 54 1.25 -9.50 2.45
C ARG A 54 1.67 -10.13 3.78
N ILE A 55 1.22 -9.58 4.90
CA ILE A 55 1.48 -10.12 6.24
C ILE A 55 0.92 -11.53 6.38
N ARG A 56 -0.34 -11.74 5.96
CA ARG A 56 -0.97 -13.07 6.00
C ARG A 56 -0.19 -14.09 5.17
N ALA A 57 0.22 -13.72 3.95
CA ALA A 57 1.03 -14.59 3.10
C ALA A 57 2.40 -14.90 3.74
N TRP A 58 3.02 -13.92 4.41
CA TRP A 58 4.25 -14.15 5.15
C TRP A 58 4.06 -15.09 6.34
N LEU A 59 2.99 -14.90 7.13
CA LEU A 59 2.64 -15.77 8.26
C LEU A 59 2.32 -17.20 7.80
N ASP A 60 1.61 -17.35 6.69
CA ASP A 60 1.35 -18.66 6.07
C ASP A 60 2.64 -19.39 5.70
N LEU A 61 3.63 -18.66 5.20
CA LEU A 61 4.92 -19.23 4.80
C LEU A 61 5.85 -19.52 5.99
N LYS A 62 5.87 -18.63 6.99
CA LYS A 62 6.87 -18.66 8.08
C LYS A 62 6.37 -19.29 9.37
N LEU A 63 5.09 -19.19 9.67
CA LEU A 63 4.46 -19.69 10.89
C LEU A 63 3.16 -20.45 10.60
N PRO A 64 3.12 -21.50 9.75
CA PRO A 64 1.87 -22.11 9.27
C PRO A 64 0.84 -22.47 10.37
N TRP A 65 1.33 -22.86 11.55
CA TRP A 65 0.53 -23.18 12.74
C TRP A 65 -0.37 -22.03 13.23
N TRP A 66 -0.11 -20.78 12.83
CA TRP A 66 -0.96 -19.63 13.20
C TRP A 66 -2.41 -19.81 12.70
N ARG A 67 -2.60 -20.61 11.65
CA ARG A 67 -3.93 -20.95 11.09
C ARG A 67 -4.78 -21.80 12.01
N ASP A 68 -4.18 -22.55 12.92
CA ASP A 68 -4.88 -23.40 13.89
C ASP A 68 -5.33 -22.61 15.13
N MET A 69 -4.88 -21.36 15.28
CA MET A 69 -5.31 -20.48 16.37
C MET A 69 -6.72 -19.93 16.14
N ASP A 70 -7.37 -19.51 17.22
CA ASP A 70 -8.64 -18.78 17.11
C ASP A 70 -8.45 -17.38 16.47
N LYS A 71 -9.57 -16.79 16.06
CA LYS A 71 -9.58 -15.51 15.35
C LYS A 71 -9.06 -14.33 16.17
N VAL A 72 -9.17 -14.34 17.49
CA VAL A 72 -8.61 -13.27 18.34
C VAL A 72 -7.09 -13.34 18.28
N ARG A 73 -6.52 -14.53 18.48
CA ARG A 73 -5.06 -14.72 18.44
C ARG A 73 -4.46 -14.47 17.05
N GLN A 74 -5.15 -14.88 15.97
CA GLN A 74 -4.75 -14.55 14.61
C GLN A 74 -4.68 -13.03 14.36
N ARG A 75 -5.66 -12.27 14.87
CA ARG A 75 -5.67 -10.80 14.76
C ARG A 75 -4.51 -10.16 15.52
N VAL A 76 -4.20 -10.67 16.71
CA VAL A 76 -3.05 -10.20 17.50
C VAL A 76 -1.75 -10.41 16.72
N LEU A 77 -1.54 -11.59 16.13
CA LEU A 77 -0.34 -11.85 15.34
C LEU A 77 -0.23 -10.93 14.13
N ILE A 78 -1.31 -10.74 13.36
CA ILE A 78 -1.32 -9.80 12.22
C ILE A 78 -0.96 -8.39 12.69
N ASN A 79 -1.57 -7.92 13.80
CA ASN A 79 -1.31 -6.59 14.34
C ASN A 79 0.15 -6.44 14.82
N MET A 80 0.69 -7.44 15.52
CA MET A 80 2.10 -7.44 15.93
C MET A 80 3.04 -7.42 14.74
N THR A 81 2.79 -8.23 13.70
CA THR A 81 3.61 -8.27 12.48
C THR A 81 3.51 -6.97 11.67
N PHE A 82 2.37 -6.27 11.71
CA PHE A 82 2.22 -4.97 11.04
C PHE A 82 3.10 -3.87 11.66
N ASN A 83 3.37 -3.95 12.97
CA ASN A 83 4.11 -2.92 13.72
C ASN A 83 5.63 -3.18 13.84
N LEU A 84 6.13 -4.32 13.37
CA LEU A 84 7.56 -4.72 13.44
C LEU A 84 8.25 -4.54 12.08
#